data_AF-A0A2N8L029-F1
#
_entry.id   AF-A0A2N8L029-F1
#
_cell.length_a   1.000
_cell.length_b   1.000
_cell.length_c   1.000
_cell.angle_alpha   90.00
_cell.angle_beta   90.00
_cell.angle_gamma   90.00
#
_symmetry.space_group_name_H-M   'P 1'
#
loop_
_entity.id
_entity.type
_entity.pdbx_description
1 polymer ?
#
loop_
_entity_poly.entity_id
_entity_poly.type
_entity_poly.pdbx_seq_one_letter_code
_entity_poly.pdbx_strand_id
1 'polypeptide(L)'
;MRSEEEVDVPAPAAPAPAAGPSRASAPYFDPSIHAHTAFEDAQAIFTGVLFVSLALILFAQVGLLTGGTAGAAFVLHYATGISLGKLFFIINIPFYWFAWQRMGREFTLKTFIAIAWLSALTEWSPKLFAIERLHPAYAAVLGGLLLGSGCLFLARHRASLGGATIVSLYLQHAKGWRAGKVQMGIDCVIVLCALTVVDPTRVAYSVLAAVVMNLFIAVNHKPGRYAVL
;
A
#
# COMPACT_ATOMS: atom_id res chain seq x y z
N MET A 1 -64.72 56.37 10.06
CA MET A 1 -63.56 56.87 9.29
C MET A 1 -62.28 56.54 10.05
N ARG A 2 -61.63 55.44 9.67
CA ARG A 2 -60.20 55.08 9.83
C ARG A 2 -60.12 53.56 9.66
N SER A 3 -59.99 53.11 8.41
CA SER A 3 -58.71 52.76 7.77
C SER A 3 -58.30 51.35 8.17
N GLU A 4 -58.70 50.38 7.34
CA GLU A 4 -58.11 49.04 7.30
C GLU A 4 -56.64 49.20 6.91
N GLU A 5 -55.73 48.82 7.80
CA GLU A 5 -54.29 48.77 7.52
C GLU A 5 -53.97 47.36 7.03
N GLU A 6 -53.95 47.22 5.70
CA GLU A 6 -53.53 46.03 4.98
C GLU A 6 -52.05 45.78 5.27
N VAL A 7 -51.77 44.78 6.11
CA VAL A 7 -50.41 44.36 6.44
C VAL A 7 -49.82 43.66 5.21
N ASP A 8 -49.01 44.40 4.46
CA ASP A 8 -48.21 43.93 3.33
C ASP A 8 -47.23 42.84 3.79
N VAL A 9 -47.53 41.58 3.46
CA VAL A 9 -46.68 40.43 3.75
C VAL A 9 -45.62 40.35 2.65
N PRO A 10 -44.32 40.56 2.94
CA PRO A 10 -43.30 40.52 1.91
C PRO A 10 -43.19 39.11 1.31
N ALA A 11 -43.21 39.03 -0.02
CA ALA A 11 -43.04 37.79 -0.76
C ALA A 11 -41.75 37.05 -0.35
N PRO A 12 -41.76 35.71 -0.27
CA PRO A 12 -40.57 34.96 0.12
C PRO A 12 -39.45 35.19 -0.89
N ALA A 13 -38.30 35.63 -0.38
CA ALA A 13 -37.09 35.84 -1.17
C ALA A 13 -36.73 34.57 -1.96
N ALA A 14 -36.49 34.71 -3.26
CA ALA A 14 -36.04 33.62 -4.11
C ALA A 14 -34.75 32.98 -3.54
N PRO A 15 -34.62 31.64 -3.55
CA PRO A 15 -33.42 30.99 -3.05
C PRO A 15 -32.21 31.39 -3.90
N ALA A 16 -31.14 31.81 -3.23
CA ALA A 16 -29.87 32.13 -3.86
C ALA A 16 -29.37 30.97 -4.74
N PRO A 17 -28.75 31.24 -5.90
CA PRO A 17 -28.24 30.18 -6.76
C PRO A 17 -27.19 29.35 -5.99
N ALA A 18 -27.38 28.03 -6.01
CA ALA A 18 -26.49 27.07 -5.37
C ALA A 18 -25.03 27.33 -5.80
N ALA A 19 -24.21 27.76 -4.84
CA ALA A 19 -22.77 27.81 -5.02
C ALA A 19 -22.31 26.38 -5.35
N GLY A 20 -21.93 26.16 -6.61
CA GLY A 20 -21.42 24.87 -7.07
C GLY A 20 -20.23 24.46 -6.21
N PRO A 21 -20.06 23.17 -5.87
CA PRO A 21 -18.89 22.74 -5.12
C PRO A 21 -17.66 22.95 -6.00
N SER A 22 -16.89 24.01 -5.71
CA SER A 22 -15.46 24.01 -5.98
C SER A 22 -14.88 22.86 -5.17
N ARG A 23 -14.76 21.69 -5.81
CA ARG A 23 -14.13 20.50 -5.24
C ARG A 23 -12.63 20.78 -5.12
N ALA A 24 -12.25 21.63 -4.17
CA ALA A 24 -10.96 21.46 -3.51
C ALA A 24 -10.97 20.03 -2.98
N SER A 25 -10.18 19.15 -3.61
CA SER A 25 -10.10 17.75 -3.22
C SER A 25 -9.85 17.69 -1.72
N ALA A 26 -10.77 17.11 -0.96
CA ALA A 26 -10.56 16.87 0.46
C ALA A 26 -9.17 16.23 0.66
N PRO A 27 -8.40 16.64 1.67
CA PRO A 27 -7.08 16.07 1.91
C PRO A 27 -7.19 14.55 1.97
N TYR A 28 -6.27 13.86 1.29
CA TYR A 28 -6.29 12.39 1.16
C TYR A 28 -6.25 11.70 2.54
N PHE A 29 -5.68 12.37 3.54
CA PHE A 29 -5.68 11.94 4.93
C PHE A 29 -6.53 12.85 5.81
N ASP A 30 -7.27 12.26 6.73
CA ASP A 30 -8.04 12.97 7.75
C ASP A 30 -7.08 13.72 8.72
N PRO A 31 -7.22 15.05 8.86
CA PRO A 31 -6.39 15.86 9.76
C PRO A 31 -6.72 15.66 11.25
N SER A 32 -7.81 14.97 11.62
CA SER A 32 -8.17 14.69 13.02
C SER A 32 -7.36 13.56 13.67
N ILE A 33 -6.59 12.79 12.88
CA ILE A 33 -5.69 11.75 13.39
C ILE A 33 -4.41 12.44 13.87
N HIS A 34 -4.05 12.28 15.15
CA HIS A 34 -2.81 12.81 15.72
C HIS A 34 -1.61 12.46 14.83
N ALA A 35 -0.85 13.48 14.44
CA ALA A 35 0.36 13.28 13.65
C ALA A 35 1.41 12.60 14.52
N HIS A 36 1.99 11.51 14.00
CA HIS A 36 3.14 10.86 14.62
C HIS A 36 4.35 11.79 14.62
N THR A 37 5.22 11.63 15.62
CA THR A 37 6.50 12.35 15.62
C THR A 37 7.42 11.78 14.54
N ALA A 38 8.37 12.59 14.06
CA ALA A 38 9.33 12.14 13.07
C ALA A 38 10.17 10.93 13.54
N PHE A 39 10.40 10.80 14.85
CA PHE A 39 11.10 9.67 15.44
C PHE A 39 10.26 8.38 15.40
N GLU A 40 8.97 8.48 15.77
CA GLU A 40 8.03 7.36 15.66
C GLU A 40 7.90 6.87 14.22
N ASP A 41 7.79 7.80 13.27
CA ASP A 41 7.77 7.48 11.85
C ASP A 41 9.06 6.78 11.40
N ALA A 42 10.22 7.30 11.78
CA ALA A 42 11.51 6.71 11.40
C ALA A 42 11.65 5.29 11.94
N GLN A 43 11.32 5.07 13.21
CA GLN A 43 11.37 3.75 13.85
C GLN A 43 10.39 2.77 13.20
N ALA A 44 9.16 3.20 12.92
CA ALA A 44 8.14 2.36 12.30
C ALA A 44 8.50 2.02 10.86
N ILE A 45 9.01 2.97 10.09
CA ILE A 45 9.48 2.74 8.72
C ILE A 45 10.64 1.75 8.73
N PHE A 46 11.63 1.96 9.59
CA PHE A 46 12.77 1.06 9.71
C PHE A 46 12.34 -0.37 10.05
N THR A 47 11.53 -0.53 11.10
CA THR A 47 11.06 -1.84 11.57
C THR A 47 10.16 -2.52 10.54
N GLY A 48 9.22 -1.78 9.96
CA GLY A 48 8.31 -2.30 8.94
C GLY A 48 9.06 -2.76 7.70
N VAL A 49 10.03 -1.97 7.23
CA VAL A 49 10.88 -2.35 6.09
C VAL A 49 11.75 -3.56 6.40
N LEU A 50 12.31 -3.67 7.61
CA LEU A 50 13.07 -4.87 8.01
C LEU A 50 12.21 -6.13 7.91
N PHE A 51 10.99 -6.10 8.44
CA PHE A 51 10.06 -7.23 8.39
C PHE A 51 9.71 -7.61 6.95
N VAL A 52 9.39 -6.62 6.11
CA VAL A 52 9.10 -6.88 4.70
C VAL A 52 10.34 -7.39 3.97
N SER A 53 11.52 -6.83 4.24
CA SER A 53 12.77 -7.27 3.60
C SER A 53 13.05 -8.74 3.88
N LEU A 54 12.90 -9.17 5.14
CA LEU A 54 13.08 -10.57 5.53
C LEU A 54 12.04 -11.47 4.83
N ALA A 55 10.78 -11.05 4.75
CA ALA A 55 9.77 -11.78 3.98
C ALA A 55 10.16 -11.94 2.50
N LEU A 56 10.62 -10.87 1.85
CA LEU A 56 11.02 -10.92 0.44
C LEU A 56 12.25 -11.81 0.22
N ILE A 57 13.20 -11.81 1.15
CA ILE A 57 14.40 -12.68 1.11
C ILE A 57 13.99 -14.15 1.23
N LEU A 58 13.10 -14.47 2.18
CA LEU A 58 12.57 -15.83 2.33
C LEU A 58 11.84 -16.29 1.06
N PHE A 59 11.01 -15.42 0.48
CA PHE A 59 10.30 -15.73 -0.76
C PHE A 59 11.26 -15.94 -1.93
N ALA A 60 12.24 -15.06 -2.11
CA ALA A 60 13.27 -15.20 -3.14
C ALA A 60 13.97 -16.56 -3.05
N GLN A 61 14.32 -17.00 -1.84
CA GLN A 61 15.06 -18.24 -1.61
C GLN A 61 14.31 -19.50 -2.04
N VAL A 62 12.98 -19.51 -1.91
CA VAL A 62 12.14 -20.66 -2.30
C VAL A 62 11.37 -20.45 -3.61
N GLY A 63 11.63 -19.35 -4.31
CA GLY A 63 10.98 -19.03 -5.59
C GLY A 63 9.51 -18.63 -5.45
N LEU A 64 9.13 -18.07 -4.30
CA LEU A 64 7.79 -17.53 -4.04
C LEU A 64 7.71 -16.07 -4.46
N LEU A 65 6.50 -15.59 -4.68
CA LEU A 65 6.22 -14.20 -5.04
C LEU A 65 5.10 -13.64 -4.16
N THR A 66 4.86 -12.35 -4.31
CA THR A 66 3.77 -11.64 -3.63
C THR A 66 2.96 -10.82 -4.65
N GLY A 67 1.98 -10.04 -4.19
CA GLY A 67 1.20 -9.13 -5.02
C GLY A 67 1.86 -7.77 -5.24
N GLY A 68 1.18 -6.92 -6.00
CA GLY A 68 1.57 -5.53 -6.25
C GLY A 68 2.93 -5.35 -6.93
N THR A 69 3.59 -4.22 -6.70
CA THR A 69 4.87 -3.91 -7.35
C THR A 69 6.00 -4.86 -6.95
N ALA A 70 5.97 -5.39 -5.72
CA ALA A 70 6.92 -6.43 -5.29
C ALA A 70 6.72 -7.73 -6.08
N GLY A 71 5.48 -8.14 -6.32
CA GLY A 71 5.15 -9.26 -7.20
C GLY A 71 5.66 -9.09 -8.62
N ALA A 72 5.41 -7.93 -9.22
CA ALA A 72 5.95 -7.61 -10.54
C ALA A 72 7.49 -7.67 -10.57
N ALA A 73 8.16 -7.20 -9.51
CA ALA A 73 9.61 -7.29 -9.37
C ALA A 73 10.09 -8.75 -9.28
N PHE A 74 9.38 -9.63 -8.56
CA PHE A 74 9.70 -11.06 -8.52
C PHE A 74 9.56 -11.73 -9.88
N VAL A 75 8.46 -11.49 -10.60
CA VAL A 75 8.26 -12.06 -11.93
C VAL A 75 9.39 -11.66 -12.87
N LEU A 76 9.77 -10.38 -12.88
CA LEU A 76 10.90 -9.90 -13.68
C LEU A 76 12.24 -10.48 -13.19
N HIS A 77 12.43 -10.61 -11.88
CA HIS A 77 13.64 -11.20 -11.30
C HIS A 77 13.82 -12.65 -11.78
N TYR A 78 12.75 -13.45 -11.73
CA TYR A 78 12.77 -14.84 -12.19
C TYR A 78 12.89 -14.97 -13.70
N ALA A 79 12.38 -14.01 -14.48
CA ALA A 79 12.49 -14.02 -15.93
C ALA A 79 13.86 -13.56 -16.45
N THR A 80 14.51 -12.60 -15.76
CA THR A 80 15.71 -11.90 -16.28
C THR A 80 16.99 -12.18 -15.51
N GLY A 81 16.89 -12.67 -14.27
CA GLY A 81 18.02 -12.82 -13.35
C GLY A 81 18.55 -11.50 -12.76
N ILE A 82 17.97 -10.34 -13.11
CA ILE A 82 18.33 -9.05 -12.50
C ILE A 82 17.93 -9.08 -11.02
N SER A 83 18.75 -8.51 -10.13
CA SER A 83 18.47 -8.54 -8.70
C SER A 83 17.12 -7.89 -8.32
N LEU A 84 16.44 -8.52 -7.37
CA LEU A 84 15.11 -8.11 -6.90
C LEU A 84 15.09 -6.65 -6.43
N GLY A 85 16.09 -6.23 -5.66
CA GLY A 85 16.17 -4.87 -5.11
C GLY A 85 16.21 -3.79 -6.19
N LYS A 86 16.95 -4.01 -7.29
CA LYS A 86 17.04 -3.08 -8.43
C LYS A 86 15.72 -3.00 -9.18
N LEU A 87 15.13 -4.14 -9.52
CA LEU A 87 13.85 -4.20 -10.22
C LEU A 87 12.74 -3.53 -9.41
N PHE A 88 12.69 -3.82 -8.11
CA PHE A 88 11.73 -3.21 -7.22
C PHE A 88 11.88 -1.69 -7.14
N PHE A 89 13.11 -1.18 -7.08
CA PHE A 89 13.35 0.27 -7.08
C PHE A 89 12.90 0.91 -8.40
N ILE A 90 13.29 0.34 -9.54
CA ILE A 90 12.98 0.85 -10.88
C ILE A 90 11.47 0.86 -11.14
N ILE A 91 10.77 -0.23 -10.82
CA ILE A 91 9.32 -0.34 -10.98
C ILE A 91 8.60 0.74 -10.17
N ASN A 92 9.14 1.15 -9.02
CA ASN A 92 8.50 2.16 -8.17
C ASN A 92 8.76 3.61 -8.62
N ILE A 93 9.74 3.89 -9.47
CA ILE A 93 10.05 5.25 -9.98
C ILE A 93 8.82 6.00 -10.52
N PRO A 94 8.01 5.45 -11.47
CA PRO A 94 6.83 6.16 -11.96
C PRO A 94 5.80 6.45 -10.87
N PHE A 95 5.76 5.62 -9.83
CA PHE A 95 4.82 5.80 -8.72
C PHE A 95 5.27 6.86 -7.72
N TYR A 96 6.57 7.15 -7.58
CA TYR A 96 7.04 8.28 -6.77
C TYR A 96 6.56 9.60 -7.36
N TRP A 97 6.71 9.76 -8.68
CA TRP A 97 6.21 10.94 -9.36
C TRP A 97 4.70 11.07 -9.18
N PHE A 98 3.98 9.97 -9.37
CA PHE A 98 2.52 9.95 -9.20
C PHE A 98 2.09 10.28 -7.75
N ALA A 99 2.75 9.69 -6.75
CA ALA A 99 2.47 9.94 -5.34
C ALA A 99 2.74 11.39 -4.94
N TRP A 100 3.83 11.98 -5.45
CA TRP A 100 4.17 13.38 -5.17
C TRP A 100 3.04 14.32 -5.58
N GLN A 101 2.44 14.06 -6.75
CA GLN A 101 1.39 14.89 -7.31
C GLN A 101 0.02 14.66 -6.66
N ARG A 102 -0.26 13.47 -6.13
CA ARG A 102 -1.62 13.07 -5.72
C ARG A 102 -1.81 12.76 -4.24
N MET A 103 -0.78 12.26 -3.57
CA MET A 103 -0.84 11.83 -2.16
C MET A 103 -0.20 12.83 -1.20
N GLY A 104 0.67 13.71 -1.71
CA GLY A 104 1.38 14.73 -0.93
C GLY A 104 2.84 14.38 -0.64
N ARG A 105 3.59 15.42 -0.28
CA ARG A 105 5.07 15.37 -0.16
C ARG A 105 5.53 14.46 0.97
N GLU A 106 4.87 14.52 2.13
CA GLU A 106 5.23 13.74 3.31
C GLU A 106 5.09 12.23 3.06
N PHE A 107 3.92 11.77 2.60
CA PHE A 107 3.68 10.37 2.22
C PHE A 107 4.70 9.88 1.19
N THR A 108 5.01 10.72 0.20
CA THR A 108 5.93 10.37 -0.88
C THR A 108 7.36 10.22 -0.38
N LEU A 109 7.84 11.13 0.49
CA LEU A 109 9.17 11.01 1.09
C LEU A 109 9.29 9.77 1.97
N LYS A 110 8.31 9.51 2.84
CA LYS A 110 8.27 8.31 3.69
C LYS A 110 8.27 7.02 2.85
N THR A 111 7.44 6.98 1.81
CA THR A 111 7.34 5.84 0.87
C THR A 111 8.63 5.65 0.07
N PHE A 112 9.25 6.73 -0.40
CA PHE A 112 10.53 6.68 -1.11
C PHE A 112 11.63 6.11 -0.22
N ILE A 113 11.76 6.61 1.01
CA ILE A 113 12.74 6.12 1.99
C ILE A 113 12.49 4.63 2.27
N ALA A 114 11.23 4.24 2.49
CA ALA A 114 10.87 2.85 2.75
C ALA A 114 11.25 1.91 1.59
N ILE A 115 10.94 2.29 0.35
CA ILE A 115 11.27 1.48 -0.84
C ILE A 115 12.77 1.47 -1.10
N ALA A 116 13.45 2.61 -1.00
CA ALA A 116 14.90 2.69 -1.16
C ALA A 116 15.62 1.78 -0.13
N TRP A 117 15.17 1.81 1.12
CA TRP A 117 15.72 0.98 2.18
C TRP A 117 15.43 -0.51 1.95
N LEU A 118 14.20 -0.86 1.55
CA LEU A 118 13.83 -2.24 1.20
C LEU A 118 14.65 -2.77 0.02
N SER A 119 14.85 -1.95 -1.02
CA SER A 119 15.70 -2.27 -2.17
C SER A 119 17.15 -2.49 -1.77
N ALA A 120 17.71 -1.65 -0.89
CA ALA A 120 19.08 -1.79 -0.41
C ALA A 120 19.25 -3.08 0.41
N LEU A 121 18.33 -3.37 1.34
CA LEU A 121 18.38 -4.58 2.16
C LEU A 121 18.27 -5.85 1.33
N THR A 122 17.35 -5.88 0.35
CA THR A 122 17.20 -7.04 -0.54
C THR A 122 18.40 -7.23 -1.46
N GLU A 123 19.04 -6.15 -1.94
CA GLU A 123 20.28 -6.21 -2.73
C GLU A 123 21.49 -6.70 -1.91
N TRP A 124 21.62 -6.25 -0.66
CA TRP A 124 22.76 -6.59 0.20
C TRP A 124 22.60 -7.91 0.95
N SER A 125 21.38 -8.37 1.19
CA SER A 125 21.10 -9.59 1.95
C SER A 125 21.92 -10.82 1.53
N PRO A 126 22.17 -11.13 0.24
CA PRO A 126 22.94 -12.31 -0.13
C PRO A 126 24.41 -12.23 0.29
N LYS A 127 24.91 -11.03 0.61
CA LYS A 127 26.27 -10.81 1.13
C LYS A 127 26.33 -10.86 2.66
N LEU A 128 25.19 -10.78 3.33
CA LEU A 128 25.11 -10.75 4.80
C LEU A 128 24.90 -12.16 5.37
N PHE A 129 24.04 -12.95 4.74
CA PHE A 129 23.77 -14.32 5.16
C PHE A 129 23.23 -15.17 4.01
N ALA A 130 23.34 -16.49 4.14
CA ALA A 130 22.74 -17.45 3.22
C ALA A 130 21.83 -18.41 3.99
N ILE A 131 20.68 -18.74 3.40
CA ILE A 131 19.74 -19.71 3.96
C ILE A 131 19.91 -21.02 3.20
N GLU A 132 20.67 -21.97 3.74
CA GLU A 132 20.99 -23.22 3.04
C GLU A 132 19.75 -24.08 2.77
N ARG A 133 18.83 -24.15 3.73
CA ARG A 133 17.60 -24.96 3.63
C ARG A 133 16.39 -24.18 4.12
N LEU A 134 15.37 -24.12 3.27
CA LEU A 134 14.09 -23.50 3.60
C LEU A 134 12.96 -24.22 2.89
N HIS A 135 11.95 -24.69 3.64
CA HIS A 135 10.78 -25.33 3.05
C HIS A 135 9.79 -24.27 2.53
N PRO A 136 9.26 -24.38 1.30
CA PRO A 136 8.35 -23.39 0.72
C PRO A 136 7.11 -23.10 1.58
N ALA A 137 6.50 -24.12 2.19
CA ALA A 137 5.35 -23.92 3.08
C ALA A 137 5.70 -23.10 4.34
N TYR A 138 6.88 -23.32 4.93
CA TYR A 138 7.33 -22.55 6.09
C TYR A 138 7.62 -21.10 5.70
N ALA A 139 8.31 -20.90 4.58
CA ALA A 139 8.54 -19.59 4.01
C ALA A 139 7.24 -18.84 3.72
N ALA A 140 6.22 -19.52 3.16
CA ALA A 140 4.92 -18.93 2.87
C ALA A 140 4.22 -18.42 4.14
N VAL A 141 4.16 -19.23 5.20
CA VAL A 141 3.51 -18.84 6.45
C VAL A 141 4.30 -17.75 7.17
N LEU A 142 5.59 -17.96 7.42
CA LEU A 142 6.44 -17.00 8.14
C LEU A 142 6.57 -15.69 7.35
N GLY A 143 6.88 -15.78 6.05
CA GLY A 143 7.00 -14.62 5.18
C GLY A 143 5.67 -13.88 5.03
N GLY A 144 4.53 -14.58 4.95
CA GLY A 144 3.21 -13.95 4.93
C GLY A 144 2.92 -13.13 6.19
N LEU A 145 3.23 -13.67 7.38
CA LEU A 145 3.08 -12.96 8.66
C LEU A 145 4.01 -11.75 8.78
N LEU A 146 5.27 -11.91 8.39
CA LEU A 146 6.26 -10.82 8.38
C LEU A 146 5.86 -9.71 7.42
N LEU A 147 5.46 -10.08 6.20
CA LEU A 147 5.00 -9.13 5.18
C LEU A 147 3.75 -8.38 5.68
N GLY A 148 2.77 -9.09 6.25
CA GLY A 148 1.55 -8.48 6.78
C GLY A 148 1.83 -7.52 7.94
N SER A 149 2.72 -7.90 8.86
CA SER A 149 3.15 -7.07 9.98
C SER A 149 3.88 -5.81 9.50
N GLY A 150 4.85 -5.97 8.59
CA GLY A 150 5.60 -4.86 8.03
C GLY A 150 4.71 -3.88 7.26
N CYS A 151 3.79 -4.39 6.44
CA CYS A 151 2.79 -3.57 5.75
C CYS A 151 1.89 -2.80 6.73
N LEU A 152 1.50 -3.40 7.86
CA LEU A 152 0.67 -2.73 8.86
C LEU A 152 1.42 -1.61 9.59
N PHE A 153 2.70 -1.82 9.94
CA PHE A 153 3.53 -0.76 10.51
C PHE A 153 3.63 0.44 9.57
N LEU A 154 3.89 0.19 8.28
CA LEU A 154 4.02 1.26 7.30
C LEU A 154 2.70 1.98 7.03
N ALA A 155 1.60 1.24 6.92
CA ALA A 155 0.28 1.81 6.70
C ALA A 155 -0.14 2.76 7.82
N ARG A 156 0.15 2.42 9.08
CA ARG A 156 -0.15 3.28 10.26
C ARG A 156 0.60 4.61 10.21
N HIS A 157 1.83 4.61 9.71
CA HIS A 157 2.68 5.80 9.60
C HIS A 157 2.57 6.51 8.24
N ARG A 158 1.50 6.22 7.47
CA ARG A 158 1.25 6.81 6.14
C ARG A 158 2.45 6.62 5.21
N ALA A 159 3.00 5.41 5.18
CA ALA A 159 4.02 4.97 4.24
C ALA A 159 3.52 3.76 3.45
N SER A 160 4.06 3.57 2.24
CA SER A 160 3.76 2.43 1.38
C SER A 160 5.04 1.77 0.88
N LEU A 161 4.92 0.54 0.37
CA LEU A 161 5.98 -0.18 -0.32
C LEU A 161 5.68 -0.39 -1.81
N GLY A 162 4.65 0.27 -2.34
CA GLY A 162 4.31 -0.02 -3.72
C GLY A 162 3.37 0.94 -4.40
N GLY A 163 3.61 1.05 -5.69
CA GLY A 163 2.76 1.71 -6.66
C GLY A 163 1.35 1.14 -6.78
N ALA A 164 1.19 -0.18 -6.67
CA ALA A 164 -0.12 -0.82 -6.80
C ALA A 164 -1.12 -0.31 -5.74
N THR A 165 -0.66 -0.19 -4.50
CA THR A 165 -1.43 0.40 -3.40
C THR A 165 -1.73 1.87 -3.65
N ILE A 166 -0.75 2.65 -4.14
CA ILE A 166 -0.94 4.07 -4.44
C ILE A 166 -1.98 4.28 -5.54
N VAL A 167 -1.95 3.44 -6.59
CA VAL A 167 -2.91 3.49 -7.70
C VAL A 167 -4.30 3.06 -7.26
N SER A 168 -4.43 1.98 -6.48
CA SER A 168 -5.73 1.49 -6.00
C SER A 168 -6.40 2.50 -5.08
N LEU A 169 -5.63 3.09 -4.17
CA LEU A 169 -6.09 4.18 -3.29
C LEU A 169 -6.47 5.44 -4.06
N TYR A 170 -5.66 5.85 -5.03
CA TYR A 170 -6.00 6.98 -5.88
C TYR A 170 -7.30 6.74 -6.65
N LEU A 171 -7.47 5.58 -7.27
CA LEU A 171 -8.68 5.25 -8.03
C LEU A 171 -9.92 5.17 -7.14
N GLN A 172 -9.76 4.78 -5.88
CA GLN A 172 -10.83 4.87 -4.89
C GLN A 172 -11.26 6.31 -4.65
N HIS A 173 -10.33 7.22 -4.40
CA HIS A 173 -10.67 8.63 -4.17
C HIS A 173 -11.14 9.36 -5.43
N ALA A 174 -10.50 9.12 -6.57
CA ALA A 174 -10.76 9.85 -7.82
C ALA A 174 -12.00 9.32 -8.57
N LYS A 175 -12.26 8.01 -8.53
CA LYS A 175 -13.34 7.36 -9.29
C LYS A 175 -14.38 6.64 -8.44
N GLY A 176 -14.24 6.62 -7.11
CA GLY A 176 -15.14 5.90 -6.20
C GLY A 176 -15.00 4.37 -6.28
N TRP A 177 -13.93 3.85 -6.90
CA TRP A 177 -13.73 2.42 -7.05
C TRP A 177 -13.34 1.78 -5.71
N ARG A 178 -13.69 0.51 -5.50
CA ARG A 178 -13.23 -0.20 -4.30
C ARG A 178 -11.74 -0.53 -4.48
N ALA A 179 -10.84 0.08 -3.70
CA ALA A 179 -9.38 -0.14 -3.82
C ALA A 179 -9.02 -1.63 -3.82
N GLY A 180 -9.67 -2.44 -2.98
CA GLY A 180 -9.46 -3.89 -2.95
C GLY A 180 -9.75 -4.60 -4.27
N LYS A 181 -10.75 -4.16 -5.06
CA LYS A 181 -11.03 -4.73 -6.39
C LYS A 181 -9.93 -4.37 -7.40
N VAL A 182 -9.43 -3.15 -7.34
CA VAL A 182 -8.33 -2.69 -8.21
C VAL A 182 -7.06 -3.48 -7.88
N GLN A 183 -6.74 -3.60 -6.59
CA GLN A 183 -5.60 -4.36 -6.11
C GLN A 183 -5.69 -5.83 -6.56
N MET A 184 -6.86 -6.44 -6.39
CA MET A 184 -7.09 -7.83 -6.82
C MET A 184 -6.93 -8.00 -8.34
N GLY A 185 -7.35 -7.01 -9.14
CA GLY A 185 -7.08 -7.02 -10.58
C GLY A 185 -5.59 -6.99 -10.92
N ILE A 186 -4.83 -6.11 -10.25
CA ILE A 186 -3.36 -6.03 -10.41
C ILE A 186 -2.70 -7.34 -10.01
N ASP A 187 -3.08 -7.91 -8.87
CA ASP A 187 -2.52 -9.16 -8.36
C ASP A 187 -2.85 -10.34 -9.27
N CYS A 188 -4.06 -10.41 -9.83
CA CYS A 188 -4.43 -11.43 -10.83
C CYS A 188 -3.53 -11.35 -12.07
N VAL A 189 -3.27 -10.14 -12.60
CA VAL A 189 -2.37 -9.97 -13.75
C VAL A 189 -0.96 -10.47 -13.40
N ILE A 190 -0.46 -10.14 -12.22
CA ILE A 190 0.87 -10.59 -11.77
C ILE A 190 0.92 -12.12 -11.65
N VAL A 191 -0.11 -12.75 -11.07
CA VAL A 191 -0.17 -14.22 -10.94
C VAL A 191 -0.24 -14.88 -12.31
N LEU A 192 -1.01 -14.34 -13.26
CA LEU A 192 -1.07 -14.85 -14.63
C LEU A 192 0.30 -14.75 -15.32
N CYS A 193 1.00 -13.62 -15.16
CA CYS A 193 2.38 -13.49 -15.65
C CYS A 193 3.35 -14.43 -14.92
N ALA A 194 3.16 -14.69 -13.63
CA ALA A 194 4.01 -15.58 -12.87
C ALA A 194 3.88 -17.04 -13.33
N LEU A 195 2.68 -17.49 -13.72
CA LEU A 195 2.44 -18.84 -14.21
C LEU A 195 3.21 -19.16 -15.51
N THR A 196 3.71 -18.15 -16.25
CA THR A 196 4.54 -18.37 -17.44
C THR A 196 6.03 -18.50 -17.12
N VAL A 197 6.46 -18.15 -15.91
CA VAL A 197 7.88 -18.08 -15.51
C VAL A 197 8.20 -18.98 -14.31
N VAL A 198 7.22 -19.24 -13.44
CA VAL A 198 7.37 -19.90 -12.15
C VAL A 198 6.53 -21.17 -12.10
N ASP A 199 7.08 -22.22 -11.50
CA ASP A 199 6.38 -23.50 -11.29
C ASP A 199 5.03 -23.30 -10.58
N PRO A 200 3.93 -23.91 -11.05
CA PRO A 200 2.60 -23.75 -10.46
C PRO A 200 2.53 -24.08 -8.97
N THR A 201 3.38 -25.00 -8.48
CA THR A 201 3.44 -25.36 -7.05
C THR A 201 3.96 -24.19 -6.21
N ARG A 202 4.96 -23.46 -6.71
CA ARG A 202 5.49 -22.26 -6.04
C ARG A 202 4.48 -21.11 -6.07
N VAL A 203 3.71 -21.00 -7.15
CA VAL A 203 2.59 -20.06 -7.23
C VAL A 203 1.52 -20.41 -6.19
N ALA A 204 1.19 -21.69 -6.01
CA ALA A 204 0.26 -22.11 -4.95
C ALA A 204 0.76 -21.75 -3.54
N TYR A 205 2.05 -21.94 -3.25
CA TYR A 205 2.65 -21.47 -1.99
C TYR A 205 2.65 -19.94 -1.85
N SER A 206 2.77 -19.20 -2.95
CA SER A 206 2.65 -17.75 -2.96
C SER A 206 1.23 -17.29 -2.65
N VAL A 207 0.22 -17.99 -3.16
CA VAL A 207 -1.19 -17.79 -2.79
C VAL A 207 -1.41 -18.06 -1.30
N LEU A 208 -0.83 -19.14 -0.76
CA LEU A 208 -0.86 -19.40 0.69
C LEU A 208 -0.26 -18.23 1.49
N ALA A 209 0.92 -17.74 1.08
CA ALA A 209 1.57 -16.61 1.73
C ALA A 209 0.69 -15.35 1.71
N ALA A 210 0.04 -15.07 0.57
CA ALA A 210 -0.90 -13.97 0.42
C ALA A 210 -2.14 -14.12 1.30
N VAL A 211 -2.69 -15.34 1.44
CA VAL A 211 -3.82 -15.63 2.34
C VAL A 211 -3.42 -15.38 3.79
N VAL A 212 -2.25 -15.87 4.22
CA VAL A 212 -1.74 -15.66 5.59
C VAL A 212 -1.53 -14.17 5.86
N MET A 213 -0.89 -13.45 4.94
CA MET A 213 -0.71 -12.00 5.02
C MET A 213 -2.05 -11.26 5.16
N ASN A 214 -3.01 -11.57 4.28
CA ASN A 214 -4.31 -10.91 4.26
C ASN A 214 -5.14 -11.21 5.51
N LEU A 215 -5.10 -12.45 6.01
CA LEU A 215 -5.76 -12.83 7.26
C LEU A 215 -5.15 -12.07 8.44
N PHE A 216 -3.81 -11.99 8.50
CA PHE A 216 -3.11 -11.23 9.53
C PHE A 216 -3.53 -9.76 9.52
N ILE A 217 -3.54 -9.12 8.34
CA ILE A 217 -3.99 -7.74 8.19
C ILE A 217 -5.47 -7.64 8.61
N ALA A 218 -6.36 -8.52 8.15
CA ALA A 218 -7.79 -8.45 8.47
C ALA A 218 -8.08 -8.55 9.98
N VAL A 219 -7.30 -9.36 10.70
CA VAL A 219 -7.43 -9.50 12.17
C VAL A 219 -6.87 -8.28 12.91
N ASN A 220 -5.75 -7.74 12.45
CA ASN A 220 -5.01 -6.66 13.13
C ASN A 220 -5.37 -5.24 12.66
N HIS A 221 -6.09 -5.12 11.55
CA HIS A 221 -6.53 -3.86 10.96
C HIS A 221 -8.06 -3.76 11.04
N LYS A 222 -8.58 -3.54 12.26
CA LYS A 222 -9.98 -3.16 12.50
C LYS A 222 -10.08 -1.66 12.77
N PRO A 223 -10.88 -0.89 12.01
CA PRO A 223 -11.14 0.52 12.30
C PRO A 223 -11.65 0.68 13.73
N GLY A 224 -11.03 1.56 14.53
CA GLY A 224 -11.51 1.95 15.86
C GLY A 224 -11.06 1.12 17.06
N ARG A 225 -10.34 0.00 16.90
CA ARG A 225 -9.96 -0.87 18.04
C ARG A 225 -8.60 -0.58 18.68
N TYR A 226 -7.74 0.17 17.99
CA TYR A 226 -6.39 0.54 18.46
C TYR A 226 -6.20 2.06 18.60
N ALA A 227 -7.29 2.83 18.65
CA ALA A 227 -7.27 4.28 18.91
C ALA A 227 -7.08 4.62 20.40
N VAL A 228 -6.70 3.64 21.22
CA VAL A 228 -6.52 3.80 22.65
C VAL A 228 -5.20 3.15 23.01
N LEU A 229 -4.13 3.96 22.97
CA LEU A 229 -2.95 3.91 23.81
C LEU A 229 -2.16 5.20 23.59
#